data_AF-G2T1D1-F1
#
_entry.id   AF-G2T1D1-F1
#
_cell.length_a   1.000
_cell.length_b   1.000
_cell.length_c   1.000
_cell.angle_alpha   90.00
_cell.angle_beta   90.00
_cell.angle_gamma   90.00
#
_symmetry.space_group_name_H-M   'P 1'
#
loop_
_entity.id
_entity.type
_entity.pdbx_description
1 polymer ?
#
loop_
_entity_poly.entity_id
_entity_poly.type
_entity_poly.pdbx_seq_one_letter_code
_entity_poly.pdbx_strand_id
1 'polypeptide(L)'
;MKKQHEKMILWSIIVISVLSVVPLLHLSMYNHPSGDDYWYASETYHAWRDTHSLWEVCRAAFATSAEFYQTWQGLYASAVI
;
A
#
# COMPACT_ATOMS: atom_id res chain seq x y z
N MET A 1 21.46 -15.72 -38.50
CA MET A 1 20.66 -14.48 -38.32
C MET A 1 19.44 -14.68 -37.40
N LYS A 2 18.55 -15.66 -37.61
CA LYS A 2 17.37 -15.89 -36.73
C LYS A 2 17.68 -16.01 -35.22
N LYS A 3 18.63 -16.88 -34.83
CA LYS A 3 19.06 -17.03 -33.41
C LYS A 3 19.62 -15.75 -32.78
N GLN A 4 20.23 -14.86 -33.58
CA GLN A 4 20.75 -13.59 -33.09
C GLN A 4 19.59 -12.62 -32.80
N HIS A 5 18.60 -12.57 -33.69
CA HIS A 5 17.38 -11.78 -33.49
C HIS A 5 16.57 -12.24 -32.28
N GLU A 6 16.40 -13.55 -32.09
CA GLU A 6 15.71 -14.10 -30.92
C GLU A 6 16.40 -13.70 -29.61
N LYS A 7 17.74 -13.78 -29.55
CA LYS A 7 18.52 -13.29 -28.40
C LYS A 7 18.33 -11.79 -28.17
N MET A 8 18.35 -10.97 -29.22
CA MET A 8 18.13 -9.52 -29.08
C MET A 8 16.72 -9.21 -28.55
N ILE A 9 15.70 -9.93 -29.02
CA ILE A 9 14.32 -9.77 -28.55
C ILE A 9 14.21 -10.16 -27.07
N LEU A 10 14.78 -11.30 -26.67
CA LEU A 10 14.80 -11.75 -25.28
C LEU A 10 15.46 -10.72 -24.36
N TRP A 11 16.63 -10.21 -24.74
CA TRP A 11 17.31 -9.17 -23.97
C TRP A 11 16.50 -7.87 -23.88
N SER A 12 15.82 -7.50 -24.96
CA SER A 12 14.95 -6.32 -24.97
C SER A 12 13.79 -6.49 -23.99
N ILE A 13 13.15 -7.66 -23.97
CA ILE A 13 12.06 -7.97 -23.01
C ILE A 13 12.56 -7.91 -21.57
N ILE A 14 13.74 -8.49 -21.29
CA ILE A 14 14.33 -8.45 -19.94
C ILE A 14 14.59 -7.02 -19.51
N VAL A 15 15.21 -6.20 -20.37
CA VAL A 15 15.52 -4.80 -20.06
C VAL A 15 14.24 -4.01 -19.82
N ILE A 16 13.24 -4.14 -20.69
CA ILE A 16 11.94 -3.46 -20.52
C ILE A 16 11.27 -3.89 -19.21
N SER A 17 11.32 -5.18 -18.87
CA SER A 17 10.73 -5.71 -17.63
C SER A 17 11.45 -5.19 -16.39
N VAL A 18 12.77 -5.05 -16.42
CA VAL A 18 13.52 -4.47 -15.30
C VAL A 18 13.23 -2.97 -15.18
N LEU A 19 13.21 -2.25 -16.29
CA LEU A 19 12.93 -0.82 -16.31
C LEU A 19 11.49 -0.49 -15.88
N SER A 20 10.51 -1.36 -16.16
CA SER A 20 9.12 -1.16 -15.72
C SER A 20 8.94 -1.30 -14.21
N VAL A 21 9.85 -2.00 -13.53
CA VAL A 21 9.84 -2.15 -12.06
C VAL A 21 10.42 -0.91 -11.36
N VAL A 22 11.33 -0.17 -12.00
CA VAL A 22 11.94 1.05 -11.43
C VAL A 22 10.92 2.08 -10.90
N PRO A 23 9.87 2.48 -11.65
CA PRO A 23 8.87 3.42 -11.13
C PRO A 23 8.07 2.84 -9.96
N LEU A 24 7.83 1.53 -9.94
CA LEU A 24 7.15 0.86 -8.82
C LEU A 24 8.01 0.87 -7.55
N LEU A 25 9.33 0.66 -7.69
CA LEU A 25 10.27 0.78 -6.57
C LEU A 25 10.33 2.22 -6.04
N HIS A 26 10.30 3.22 -6.93
CA HIS A 26 10.25 4.61 -6.50
C HIS A 26 8.96 4.93 -5.74
N LEU A 27 7.81 4.50 -6.24
CA LEU A 27 6.52 4.64 -5.56
C LEU A 27 6.50 3.90 -4.21
N SER A 28 7.17 2.74 -4.10
CA SER A 28 7.21 1.96 -2.87
C SER A 28 7.82 2.70 -1.67
N MET A 29 8.72 3.68 -1.91
CA MET A 29 9.28 4.52 -0.85
C MET A 29 8.22 5.43 -0.21
N TYR A 30 7.26 5.90 -1.00
CA TYR A 30 6.15 6.73 -0.52
C TYR A 30 4.98 5.88 -0.02
N ASN A 31 4.86 4.65 -0.54
CA ASN A 31 3.82 3.70 -0.21
C ASN A 31 4.22 2.73 0.91
N HIS A 32 5.38 2.93 1.54
CA HIS A 32 5.89 2.08 2.63
C HIS A 32 4.91 1.93 3.80
N PRO A 33 4.26 3.01 4.31
CA PRO A 33 3.24 2.87 5.35
C PRO A 33 1.90 2.30 4.83
N SER A 34 1.71 2.16 3.52
CA SER A 34 0.44 1.79 2.89
C SER A 34 0.13 0.31 2.83
N GLY A 35 1.07 -0.55 3.23
CA GLY A 35 0.88 -1.99 3.17
C GLY A 35 -0.19 -2.52 4.12
N ASP A 36 -0.30 -1.95 5.32
CA ASP A 36 -1.21 -2.41 6.37
C ASP A 36 -1.73 -1.24 7.23
N ASP A 37 -0.84 -0.30 7.58
CA ASP A 37 -1.13 0.72 8.60
C ASP A 37 -1.80 2.01 8.08
N TYR A 38 -1.62 2.36 6.80
CA TYR A 38 -2.08 3.65 6.27
C TYR A 38 -3.59 3.84 6.40
N TRP A 39 -4.38 2.78 6.18
CA TRP A 39 -5.83 2.87 6.28
C TRP A 39 -6.28 3.23 7.69
N TYR A 40 -5.59 2.74 8.73
CA TYR A 40 -5.90 3.05 10.12
C TYR A 40 -5.71 4.54 10.45
N ALA A 41 -4.76 5.21 9.79
CA ALA A 41 -4.47 6.62 10.03
C ALA A 41 -5.24 7.58 9.11
N SER A 42 -5.79 7.10 7.99
CA SER A 42 -6.46 7.91 6.96
C SER A 42 -7.49 8.89 7.53
N GLU A 43 -8.46 8.37 8.30
CA GLU A 43 -9.55 9.19 8.84
C GLU A 43 -9.06 10.23 9.85
N THR A 44 -8.08 9.88 10.68
CA THR A 44 -7.48 10.82 11.65
C THR A 44 -6.66 11.92 10.96
N TYR A 45 -5.99 11.58 9.86
CA TYR A 45 -5.28 12.56 9.02
C TYR A 45 -6.26 13.55 8.37
N HIS A 46 -7.36 13.06 7.81
CA HIS A 46 -8.40 13.92 7.24
C HIS A 46 -9.05 14.81 8.30
N ALA A 47 -9.41 14.26 9.46
CA ALA A 47 -9.96 15.03 10.58
C ALA A 47 -9.02 16.16 11.00
N TRP A 48 -7.71 15.89 11.11
CA TRP A 48 -6.72 16.92 11.42
C TRP A 48 -6.61 17.97 10.30
N ARG A 49 -6.44 17.53 9.06
CA ARG A 49 -6.26 18.41 7.90
C ARG A 49 -7.42 19.38 7.71
N ASP A 50 -8.64 18.91 7.91
CA ASP A 50 -9.85 19.69 7.63
C ASP A 50 -10.26 20.57 8.81
N THR A 51 -10.05 20.12 10.05
CA THR A 51 -10.56 20.81 11.24
C THR A 51 -9.48 21.42 12.14
N HIS A 52 -8.24 20.92 12.06
CA HIS A 52 -7.14 21.19 13.00
C HIS A 52 -7.54 21.01 14.48
N SER A 53 -8.53 20.14 14.75
CA SER A 53 -9.09 19.89 16.07
C SER A 53 -8.64 18.52 16.59
N LEU A 54 -7.96 18.51 17.74
CA LEU A 54 -7.58 17.27 18.41
C LEU A 54 -8.79 16.44 18.83
N TRP A 55 -9.93 17.08 19.14
CA TRP A 55 -11.14 16.37 19.51
C TRP A 55 -11.72 15.57 18.34
N GLU A 56 -11.74 16.15 17.14
CA GLU A 56 -12.21 15.47 15.93
C GLU A 56 -11.26 14.34 15.53
N VAL A 57 -9.95 14.53 15.73
CA VAL A 57 -8.95 13.45 15.56
C VAL A 57 -9.22 12.29 16.51
N CYS A 58 -9.46 12.56 17.80
CA CYS A 58 -9.79 11.50 18.76
C CYS A 58 -11.10 10.79 18.39
N ARG A 59 -12.12 11.53 17.98
CA ARG A 59 -13.40 10.96 17.53
C ARG A 59 -13.20 10.02 16.35
N ALA A 60 -12.46 10.45 15.34
CA ALA A 60 -12.13 9.63 14.16
C ALA A 60 -11.38 8.36 14.57
N ALA A 61 -10.38 8.46 15.44
CA ALA A 61 -9.61 7.31 15.92
C ALA A 61 -10.49 6.24 16.60
N PHE A 62 -11.41 6.65 17.47
CA PHE A 62 -12.35 5.72 18.11
C PHE A 62 -13.34 5.11 17.13
N ALA A 63 -13.85 5.89 16.18
CA ALA A 63 -14.76 5.40 15.15
C ALA A 63 -14.09 4.33 14.27
N THR A 64 -12.88 4.61 13.77
CA THR A 64 -12.08 3.66 12.98
C THR A 64 -11.79 2.39 13.78
N SER A 65 -11.42 2.52 15.05
CA SER A 65 -11.17 1.34 15.92
C SER A 65 -12.41 0.47 16.11
N ALA A 66 -13.58 1.10 16.29
CA ALA A 66 -14.85 0.38 16.44
C ALA A 66 -15.27 -0.34 15.15
N GLU A 67 -15.10 0.31 13.99
CA GLU A 67 -15.37 -0.29 12.68
C GLU A 67 -14.52 -1.54 12.45
N PHE A 68 -13.21 -1.45 12.68
CA PHE A 68 -12.32 -2.60 12.56
C PHE A 68 -12.69 -3.71 13.52
N TYR A 69 -13.01 -3.40 14.78
CA TYR A 69 -13.44 -4.41 15.75
C TYR A 69 -14.69 -5.17 15.30
N GLN A 70 -15.68 -4.46 14.72
CA GLN A 70 -16.95 -5.05 14.28
C GLN A 70 -16.85 -5.83 12.97
N THR A 71 -15.94 -5.41 12.07
CA THR A 71 -15.81 -5.97 10.71
C THR A 71 -14.67 -6.97 10.57
N TRP A 72 -13.86 -7.14 11.62
CA TRP A 72 -12.70 -8.03 11.60
C TRP A 72 -13.08 -9.48 11.27
N GLN A 73 -12.44 -10.04 10.24
CA GLN A 73 -12.76 -11.35 9.68
C GLN A 73 -11.96 -12.53 10.26
N GLY A 74 -11.12 -12.31 11.27
CA GLY A 74 -10.36 -13.41 11.88
C GLY A 74 -8.94 -13.62 11.35
N LEU A 75 -8.42 -12.73 10.48
CA LEU A 75 -7.17 -12.98 9.73
C LEU A 75 -5.92 -13.20 10.61
N TYR A 76 -5.83 -12.57 11.79
CA TYR A 76 -4.75 -12.85 12.75
C TYR A 76 -4.89 -14.21 13.43
N ALA A 77 -6.11 -14.73 13.59
CA ALA A 77 -6.35 -16.06 14.15
C ALA A 77 -6.17 -17.17 13.10
N SER A 78 -6.47 -16.91 11.82
CA SER A 78 -6.27 -17.88 10.74
C SER A 78 -4.79 -18.13 10.40
N ALA A 79 -3.88 -17.24 10.79
CA ALA A 79 -2.45 -17.46 10.61
C ALA A 79 -1.87 -18.49 11.61
N VAL A 80 -2.63 -18.84 12.66
CA VAL A 80 -2.19 -19.70 13.77
C VAL A 80 -2.83 -21.11 13.71
N ILE A 81 -3.88 -21.31 12.91
CA ILE A 81 -4.60 -22.58 12.71
C ILE A 81 -4.28 -23.12 11.32
#